data_AF-A0A4R4RX65-F1
#
_entry.id   AF-A0A4R4RX65-F1
#
_cell.length_a   1.000
_cell.length_b   1.000
_cell.length_c   1.000
_cell.angle_alpha   90.00
_cell.angle_beta   90.00
_cell.angle_gamma   90.00
#
_symmetry.space_group_name_H-M   'P 1'
#
loop_
_entity.id
_entity.type
_entity.pdbx_description
1 polymer ?
#
loop_
_entity_poly.entity_id
_entity_poly.type
_entity_poly.pdbx_seq_one_letter_code
_entity_poly.pdbx_strand_id
1 'polypeptide(L)'
;MLITVCAAGLLAATVPADAGPLDRRISPTAVAPRPIVVDAAPAELTYSRQARSEWQLTEFDRSGNAILATHVPSGITLAIDYDDPADDRHAAGIAPDTGCGPMEGGFWGSTTPLLYPILEPDAHVIQDVTVAMDGGEVRVRMAGGAYDLVSPGAGDEPLFMDATFTVEDGRLRAHTRGLHYVLPSKDPATTVDLTLADGSRVSRTFTMASPTGREYLDDVRLVEVSDGRYGDLSWTTDIERLQFDLNTNPLLDVFEIDADHTLKDRGQRVVTNDFTFAPACG
;
A
#
# COMPACT_ATOMS: atom_id res chain seq x y z
N MET A 1 17.85 -65.55 -6.21
CA MET A 1 18.43 -64.35 -5.58
C MET A 1 17.60 -63.16 -6.03
N LEU A 2 16.61 -62.74 -5.24
CA LEU A 2 15.91 -61.47 -5.42
C LEU A 2 15.64 -60.91 -4.02
N ILE A 3 16.12 -59.70 -3.82
CA ILE A 3 16.24 -59.02 -2.53
C ILE A 3 14.98 -58.20 -2.29
N THR A 4 14.42 -58.36 -1.09
CA THR A 4 13.38 -57.53 -0.50
C THR A 4 13.84 -56.07 -0.44
N VAL A 5 13.11 -55.15 -1.07
CA VAL A 5 13.34 -53.71 -0.91
C VAL A 5 12.35 -53.20 0.13
N CYS A 6 12.86 -52.90 1.32
CA CYS A 6 12.17 -52.11 2.34
C CYS A 6 11.99 -50.68 1.80
N ALA A 7 10.74 -50.26 1.62
CA ALA A 7 10.41 -48.85 1.44
C ALA A 7 10.47 -48.17 2.81
N ALA A 8 11.60 -47.51 3.10
CA ALA A 8 11.70 -46.57 4.21
C ALA A 8 10.98 -45.27 3.79
N GLY A 9 9.84 -44.99 4.41
CA GLY A 9 9.19 -43.69 4.29
C GLY A 9 10.08 -42.62 4.89
N LEU A 10 10.58 -41.70 4.07
CA LEU A 10 11.03 -40.41 4.54
C LEU A 10 9.78 -39.59 4.87
N LEU A 11 9.49 -39.47 6.16
CA LEU A 11 8.70 -38.36 6.70
C LEU A 11 9.50 -37.08 6.43
N ALA A 12 9.09 -36.31 5.42
CA ALA A 12 9.53 -34.94 5.28
C ALA A 12 9.00 -34.17 6.51
N ALA A 13 9.92 -33.72 7.36
CA ALA A 13 9.58 -32.82 8.45
C ALA A 13 9.14 -31.49 7.85
N THR A 14 7.85 -31.19 7.93
CA THR A 14 7.31 -29.85 7.66
C THR A 14 7.78 -28.94 8.81
N VAL A 15 8.71 -28.04 8.52
CA VAL A 15 9.03 -26.91 9.39
C VAL A 15 7.77 -26.03 9.46
N PRO A 16 7.33 -25.54 10.64
CA PRO A 16 6.16 -24.67 10.70
C PRO A 16 6.43 -23.40 9.88
N ALA A 17 5.44 -22.95 9.12
CA ALA A 17 5.45 -21.66 8.45
C ALA A 17 5.72 -20.56 9.49
N ASP A 18 6.64 -19.69 9.14
CA ASP A 18 7.52 -18.99 10.07
C ASP A 18 6.92 -17.68 10.60
N ALA A 19 5.61 -17.67 10.89
CA ALA A 19 4.90 -16.48 11.34
C ALA A 19 5.38 -16.00 12.73
N GLY A 20 5.75 -14.74 12.84
CA GLY A 20 6.12 -14.12 14.10
C GLY A 20 6.98 -12.85 13.95
N PRO A 21 7.27 -12.13 15.05
CA PRO A 21 7.96 -10.85 14.99
C PRO A 21 9.40 -11.01 14.47
N LEU A 22 9.68 -10.48 13.27
CA LEU A 22 11.02 -10.43 12.68
C LEU A 22 12.05 -9.75 13.60
N ASP A 23 11.61 -8.78 14.39
CA ASP A 23 12.43 -8.07 15.37
C ASP A 23 13.02 -8.99 16.46
N ARG A 24 12.42 -10.16 16.71
CA ARG A 24 13.02 -11.15 17.62
C ARG A 24 14.15 -11.94 16.96
N ARG A 25 14.21 -11.96 15.64
CA ARG A 25 15.17 -12.72 14.83
C ARG A 25 16.33 -11.84 14.35
N ILE A 26 16.05 -10.59 14.03
CA ILE A 26 17.03 -9.59 13.59
C ILE A 26 17.15 -8.52 14.66
N SER A 27 18.27 -8.53 15.39
CA SER A 27 18.49 -7.59 16.48
C SER A 27 18.64 -6.15 15.95
N PRO A 28 17.90 -5.18 16.50
CA PRO A 28 18.06 -3.77 16.14
C PRO A 28 19.47 -3.26 16.42
N THR A 29 19.97 -2.33 15.61
CA THR A 29 21.32 -1.77 15.78
C THR A 29 21.30 -0.35 16.34
N ALA A 30 22.30 -0.01 17.16
CA ALA A 30 22.46 1.35 17.70
C ALA A 30 22.93 2.38 16.64
N VAL A 31 23.45 1.90 15.51
CA VAL A 31 23.87 2.70 14.34
C VAL A 31 22.92 2.48 13.17
N ALA A 32 23.08 3.24 12.09
CA ALA A 32 22.36 3.03 10.84
C ALA A 32 22.44 1.54 10.42
N PRO A 33 21.31 0.81 10.41
CA PRO A 33 21.27 -0.60 10.14
C PRO A 33 21.58 -0.81 8.66
N ARG A 34 22.32 -1.88 8.35
CA ARG A 34 22.43 -2.32 6.96
C ARG A 34 21.15 -3.10 6.62
N PRO A 35 20.50 -2.82 5.48
CA PRO A 35 19.40 -3.65 4.99
C PRO A 35 19.82 -5.12 4.87
N ILE A 36 18.92 -6.02 5.26
CA ILE A 36 19.06 -7.47 5.18
C ILE A 36 17.92 -7.98 4.31
N VAL A 37 18.23 -8.83 3.32
CA VAL A 37 17.21 -9.57 2.57
C VAL A 37 16.58 -10.61 3.51
N VAL A 38 15.28 -10.52 3.73
CA VAL A 38 14.51 -11.41 4.61
C VAL A 38 13.53 -12.29 3.85
N ASP A 39 13.19 -11.92 2.62
CA ASP A 39 12.50 -12.79 1.67
C ASP A 39 12.95 -12.51 0.24
N ALA A 40 12.70 -13.46 -0.67
CA ALA A 40 13.03 -13.36 -2.09
C ALA A 40 11.90 -13.82 -3.01
N ALA A 41 10.78 -14.29 -2.46
CA ALA A 41 9.58 -14.61 -3.23
C ALA A 41 8.34 -14.15 -2.45
N PRO A 42 7.33 -13.59 -3.14
CA PRO A 42 7.31 -13.28 -4.58
C PRO A 42 8.13 -12.04 -4.97
N ALA A 43 8.56 -11.24 -3.99
CA ALA A 43 9.43 -10.08 -4.16
C ALA A 43 10.70 -10.20 -3.28
N GLU A 44 11.79 -9.52 -3.66
CA GLU A 44 12.95 -9.33 -2.80
C GLU A 44 12.58 -8.34 -1.68
N LEU A 45 12.36 -8.87 -0.49
CA LEU A 45 12.03 -8.09 0.69
C LEU A 45 13.30 -7.80 1.50
N THR A 46 13.64 -6.53 1.61
CA THR A 46 14.73 -6.04 2.45
C THR A 46 14.21 -5.30 3.67
N TYR A 47 14.85 -5.55 4.81
CA TYR A 47 14.46 -5.00 6.10
C TYR A 47 15.63 -4.35 6.83
N SER A 48 15.37 -3.23 7.52
CA SER A 48 16.33 -2.61 8.43
C SER A 48 15.64 -1.83 9.55
N ARG A 49 16.19 -1.90 10.78
CA ARG A 49 15.66 -1.16 11.95
C ARG A 49 16.72 -0.69 12.93
N GLN A 50 16.61 0.57 13.33
CA GLN A 50 17.40 1.13 14.43
C GLN A 50 16.84 0.76 15.80
N ALA A 51 17.72 0.56 16.78
CA ALA A 51 17.35 0.24 18.17
C ALA A 51 16.48 1.30 18.85
N ARG A 52 16.63 2.56 18.44
CA ARG A 52 15.83 3.70 18.92
C ARG A 52 14.51 3.88 18.17
N SER A 53 14.19 3.03 17.19
CA SER A 53 12.98 3.22 16.42
C SER A 53 11.74 2.96 17.27
N GLU A 54 10.78 3.88 17.14
CA GLU A 54 9.46 3.81 17.75
C GLU A 54 8.54 2.85 17.00
N TRP A 55 8.91 2.47 15.78
CA TRP A 55 8.28 1.42 14.99
C TRP A 55 8.90 0.06 15.25
N GLN A 56 8.08 -0.99 15.22
CA GLN A 56 8.49 -2.38 15.36
C GLN A 56 7.77 -3.26 14.35
N LEU A 57 8.45 -4.29 13.85
CA LEU A 57 7.78 -5.38 13.16
C LEU A 57 7.18 -6.34 14.17
N THR A 58 5.87 -6.22 14.36
CA THR A 58 5.09 -7.03 15.31
C THR A 58 4.69 -8.36 14.70
N GLU A 59 4.52 -8.41 13.38
CA GLU A 59 4.23 -9.62 12.62
C GLU A 59 5.00 -9.66 11.31
N PHE A 60 5.40 -10.87 10.93
CA PHE A 60 5.91 -11.22 9.61
C PHE A 60 5.34 -12.59 9.26
N ASP A 61 4.41 -12.60 8.32
CA ASP A 61 3.85 -13.82 7.75
C ASP A 61 4.48 -14.05 6.38
N ARG A 62 5.48 -14.94 6.34
CA ARG A 62 6.10 -15.35 5.07
C ARG A 62 5.14 -16.14 4.18
N SER A 63 4.14 -16.83 4.74
CA SER A 63 3.20 -17.62 3.93
C SER A 63 2.12 -16.76 3.28
N GLY A 64 1.66 -15.73 3.96
CA GLY A 64 0.74 -14.72 3.42
C GLY A 64 1.43 -13.47 2.89
N ASN A 65 2.76 -13.51 2.69
CA ASN A 65 3.56 -12.40 2.18
C ASN A 65 3.21 -11.02 2.77
N ALA A 66 3.02 -11.00 4.09
CA ALA A 66 2.49 -9.86 4.82
C ALA A 66 3.42 -9.45 5.98
N ILE A 67 3.49 -8.15 6.22
CA ILE A 67 4.26 -7.55 7.30
C ILE A 67 3.36 -6.60 8.08
N LEU A 68 3.39 -6.68 9.42
CA LEU A 68 2.74 -5.69 10.28
C LEU A 68 3.79 -4.85 11.01
N ALA A 69 3.83 -3.57 10.68
CA ALA A 69 4.62 -2.57 11.40
C ALA A 69 3.72 -1.84 12.40
N THR A 70 4.15 -1.70 13.66
CA THR A 70 3.40 -1.00 14.71
C THR A 70 4.23 0.12 15.31
N HIS A 71 3.65 1.32 15.38
CA HIS A 71 4.22 2.43 16.14
C HIS A 71 3.89 2.24 17.63
N VAL A 72 4.90 1.85 18.42
CA VAL A 72 4.72 1.39 19.80
C VAL A 72 4.04 2.42 20.70
N PRO A 73 4.37 3.73 20.65
CA PRO A 73 3.73 4.72 21.52
C PRO A 73 2.23 4.92 21.26
N SER A 74 1.77 4.82 20.00
CA SER A 74 0.38 5.12 19.64
C SER A 74 -0.48 3.89 19.36
N GLY A 75 0.12 2.73 19.06
CA GLY A 75 -0.58 1.53 18.64
C GLY A 75 -1.04 1.53 17.18
N ILE A 76 -0.77 2.61 16.42
CA ILE A 76 -1.05 2.68 14.98
C ILE A 76 -0.25 1.60 14.25
N THR A 77 -0.88 0.91 13.31
CA THR A 77 -0.21 -0.12 12.51
C THR A 77 -0.25 0.19 11.02
N LEU A 78 0.67 -0.43 10.29
CA LEU A 78 0.69 -0.49 8.83
C LEU A 78 0.80 -1.98 8.46
N ALA A 79 -0.22 -2.51 7.79
CA ALA A 79 -0.10 -3.78 7.09
C ALA A 79 0.53 -3.51 5.72
N ILE A 80 1.56 -4.28 5.38
CA ILE A 80 2.35 -4.16 4.16
C ILE A 80 2.36 -5.54 3.50
N ASP A 81 1.53 -5.69 2.49
CA ASP A 81 1.46 -6.88 1.64
C ASP A 81 2.38 -6.68 0.43
N TYR A 82 3.13 -7.73 0.07
CA TYR A 82 4.14 -7.67 -0.99
C TYR A 82 3.96 -8.71 -2.09
N ASP A 83 2.80 -9.33 -2.17
CA ASP A 83 2.44 -10.31 -3.20
C ASP A 83 1.24 -9.92 -4.07
N ASP A 84 1.05 -10.68 -5.14
CA ASP A 84 -0.14 -10.60 -5.96
C ASP A 84 -1.26 -11.48 -5.36
N PRO A 85 -2.53 -11.23 -5.68
CA PRO A 85 -3.65 -11.89 -5.01
C PRO A 85 -3.87 -13.36 -5.42
N ALA A 86 -2.94 -14.01 -6.13
CA ALA A 86 -3.14 -15.37 -6.61
C ALA A 86 -3.26 -16.41 -5.48
N ASP A 87 -2.56 -16.19 -4.35
CA ASP A 87 -2.44 -17.16 -3.27
C ASP A 87 -3.45 -16.93 -2.13
N ASP A 88 -3.45 -15.76 -1.49
CA ASP A 88 -4.27 -15.44 -0.32
C ASP A 88 -5.39 -14.42 -0.60
N ARG A 89 -5.45 -13.91 -1.84
CA ARG A 89 -6.37 -12.87 -2.33
C ARG A 89 -6.16 -11.49 -1.71
N HIS A 90 -4.98 -11.21 -1.18
CA HIS A 90 -4.56 -9.87 -0.81
C HIS A 90 -3.68 -9.29 -1.92
N ALA A 91 -3.89 -8.04 -2.26
CA ALA A 91 -3.09 -7.34 -3.25
C ALA A 91 -1.96 -6.58 -2.55
N ALA A 92 -0.77 -6.55 -3.14
CA ALA A 92 0.36 -5.79 -2.62
C ALA A 92 0.00 -4.32 -2.40
N GLY A 93 0.45 -3.74 -1.29
CA GLY A 93 0.18 -2.35 -0.96
C GLY A 93 0.34 -2.09 0.53
N ILE A 94 -0.16 -0.93 0.97
CA ILE A 94 -0.06 -0.51 2.38
C ILE A 94 -1.45 -0.14 2.89
N ALA A 95 -1.90 -0.83 3.94
CA ALA A 95 -3.14 -0.57 4.66
C ALA A 95 -2.80 0.00 6.05
N PRO A 96 -2.92 1.33 6.24
CA PRO A 96 -2.85 1.91 7.56
C PRO A 96 -4.01 1.44 8.46
N ASP A 97 -3.77 1.35 9.77
CA ASP A 97 -4.81 1.21 10.79
C ASP A 97 -4.57 2.24 11.89
N THR A 98 -5.44 3.24 11.95
CA THR A 98 -5.40 4.32 12.94
C THR A 98 -6.23 4.02 14.20
N GLY A 99 -6.64 2.75 14.39
CA GLY A 99 -7.48 2.28 15.49
C GLY A 99 -8.93 1.98 15.08
N CYS A 100 -9.30 2.18 13.82
CA CYS A 100 -10.64 1.89 13.30
C CYS A 100 -10.67 0.61 12.44
N GLY A 101 -9.55 -0.12 12.37
CA GLY A 101 -9.35 -1.27 11.49
C GLY A 101 -8.47 -0.91 10.29
N PRO A 102 -7.95 -1.92 9.57
CA PRO A 102 -7.12 -1.71 8.39
C PRO A 102 -7.91 -1.00 7.29
N MET A 103 -7.28 0.00 6.68
CA MET A 103 -7.83 0.72 5.54
C MET A 103 -7.64 -0.12 4.27
N GLU A 104 -8.54 -1.07 4.07
CA GLU A 104 -8.56 -2.00 2.94
C GLU A 104 -10.01 -2.30 2.51
N GLY A 105 -10.17 -2.78 1.28
CA GLY A 105 -11.48 -3.18 0.76
C GLY A 105 -11.40 -4.10 -0.45
N GLY A 106 -12.54 -4.66 -0.83
CA GLY A 106 -12.70 -5.52 -1.99
C GLY A 106 -12.56 -4.74 -3.30
N PHE A 107 -11.62 -5.19 -4.13
CA PHE A 107 -11.37 -4.68 -5.47
C PHE A 107 -11.06 -5.86 -6.41
N TRP A 108 -11.86 -6.03 -7.46
CA TRP A 108 -11.79 -7.12 -8.44
C TRP A 108 -11.63 -8.54 -7.88
N GLY A 109 -12.22 -8.82 -6.71
CA GLY A 109 -12.19 -10.15 -6.09
C GLY A 109 -11.04 -10.38 -5.11
N SER A 110 -10.25 -9.35 -4.84
CA SER A 110 -9.14 -9.34 -3.89
C SER A 110 -9.37 -8.27 -2.82
N THR A 111 -8.85 -8.50 -1.61
CA THR A 111 -8.69 -7.44 -0.61
C THR A 111 -7.53 -6.55 -1.06
N THR A 112 -7.75 -5.25 -1.17
CA THR A 112 -6.76 -4.29 -1.67
C THR A 112 -6.54 -3.18 -0.64
N PRO A 113 -5.27 -2.86 -0.31
CA PRO A 113 -4.93 -1.78 0.61
C PRO A 113 -5.29 -0.38 0.08
N LEU A 114 -5.45 0.59 0.99
CA LEU A 114 -5.69 1.98 0.64
C LEU A 114 -4.65 2.54 -0.33
N LEU A 115 -3.37 2.25 -0.11
CA LEU A 115 -2.28 2.65 -1.00
C LEU A 115 -1.87 1.47 -1.87
N TYR A 116 -2.24 1.50 -3.14
CA TYR A 116 -2.11 0.38 -4.06
C TYR A 116 -1.16 0.72 -5.23
N PRO A 117 0.07 0.19 -5.28
CA PRO A 117 1.09 0.58 -6.24
C PRO A 117 0.94 -0.06 -7.64
N ILE A 118 0.03 -1.01 -7.82
CA ILE A 118 -0.09 -1.77 -9.07
C ILE A 118 -1.09 -1.09 -10.03
N LEU A 119 -0.55 -0.38 -11.02
CA LEU A 119 -1.38 0.36 -11.98
C LEU A 119 -2.01 -0.50 -13.10
N GLU A 120 -1.34 -1.59 -13.50
CA GLU A 120 -1.82 -2.51 -14.54
C GLU A 120 -1.79 -3.95 -13.99
N PRO A 121 -2.82 -4.39 -13.23
CA PRO A 121 -2.78 -5.64 -12.46
C PRO A 121 -2.50 -6.91 -13.28
N ASP A 122 -2.86 -6.92 -14.55
CA ASP A 122 -2.62 -8.05 -15.46
C ASP A 122 -1.14 -8.17 -15.88
N ALA A 123 -0.34 -7.11 -15.70
CA ALA A 123 1.00 -7.00 -16.29
C ALA A 123 2.08 -6.49 -15.32
N HIS A 124 1.70 -5.78 -14.24
CA HIS A 124 2.62 -5.17 -13.30
C HIS A 124 2.72 -6.03 -12.03
N VAL A 125 3.96 -6.43 -11.71
CA VAL A 125 4.31 -7.22 -10.53
C VAL A 125 5.33 -6.45 -9.71
N ILE A 126 5.16 -6.43 -8.39
CA ILE A 126 6.14 -5.89 -7.45
C ILE A 126 7.30 -6.87 -7.32
N GLN A 127 8.52 -6.37 -7.50
CA GLN A 127 9.74 -7.16 -7.52
C GLN A 127 10.64 -6.88 -6.33
N ASP A 128 10.64 -5.63 -5.84
CA ASP A 128 11.48 -5.18 -4.74
C ASP A 128 10.63 -4.48 -3.69
N VAL A 129 10.79 -4.90 -2.43
CA VAL A 129 10.18 -4.23 -1.27
C VAL A 129 11.26 -3.90 -0.25
N THR A 130 11.31 -2.65 0.19
CA THR A 130 12.21 -2.20 1.26
C THR A 130 11.40 -1.63 2.40
N VAL A 131 11.60 -2.18 3.61
CA VAL A 131 11.03 -1.65 4.86
C VAL A 131 12.16 -1.19 5.77
N ALA A 132 12.24 0.10 6.03
CA ALA A 132 13.28 0.71 6.85
C ALA A 132 12.69 1.54 7.99
N MET A 133 13.10 1.27 9.22
CA MET A 133 12.62 1.93 10.43
C MET A 133 13.75 2.71 11.12
N ASP A 134 13.60 4.02 11.23
CA ASP A 134 14.58 4.93 11.85
C ASP A 134 13.87 5.98 12.71
N GLY A 135 14.14 5.97 14.02
CA GLY A 135 13.50 6.89 14.96
C GLY A 135 11.98 6.76 14.90
N GLY A 136 11.30 7.90 14.72
CA GLY A 136 9.84 7.98 14.59
C GLY A 136 9.28 7.67 13.19
N GLU A 137 10.14 7.28 12.24
CA GLU A 137 9.75 7.05 10.85
C GLU A 137 9.80 5.56 10.47
N VAL A 138 8.85 5.14 9.64
CA VAL A 138 8.94 3.91 8.84
C VAL A 138 8.82 4.27 7.36
N ARG A 139 9.75 3.75 6.57
CA ARG A 139 9.83 3.95 5.12
C ARG A 139 9.57 2.63 4.43
N VAL A 140 8.66 2.66 3.47
CA VAL A 140 8.29 1.52 2.63
C VAL A 140 8.50 1.92 1.18
N ARG A 141 9.32 1.17 0.45
CA ARG A 141 9.45 1.31 -1.00
C ARG A 141 8.98 0.01 -1.64
N MET A 142 8.10 0.13 -2.62
CA MET A 142 7.68 -0.96 -3.50
C MET A 142 8.05 -0.57 -4.93
N ALA A 143 8.74 -1.44 -5.65
CA ALA A 143 9.13 -1.21 -7.04
C ALA A 143 9.00 -2.48 -7.88
N GLY A 144 8.72 -2.29 -9.16
CA GLY A 144 8.55 -3.38 -10.11
C GLY A 144 8.09 -2.88 -11.47
N GLY A 145 8.01 -3.80 -12.43
CA GLY A 145 7.58 -3.49 -13.79
C GLY A 145 8.39 -2.36 -14.45
N ALA A 146 7.74 -1.59 -15.32
CA ALA A 146 8.31 -0.42 -15.96
C ALA A 146 7.20 0.56 -16.36
N TYR A 147 7.52 1.85 -16.48
CA TYR A 147 6.56 2.85 -16.97
C TYR A 147 5.97 2.49 -18.35
N ASP A 148 6.75 1.82 -19.21
CA ASP A 148 6.31 1.36 -20.53
C ASP A 148 5.13 0.38 -20.51
N LEU A 149 4.94 -0.35 -19.40
CA LEU A 149 3.78 -1.25 -19.22
C LEU A 149 2.47 -0.47 -19.12
N VAL A 150 2.52 0.73 -18.55
CA VAL A 150 1.37 1.60 -18.29
C VAL A 150 1.14 2.56 -19.47
N SER A 151 2.23 3.07 -20.06
CA SER A 151 2.17 3.98 -21.19
C SER A 151 3.32 3.70 -22.16
N PRO A 152 3.05 3.09 -23.34
CA PRO A 152 4.08 2.80 -24.32
C PRO A 152 4.86 4.06 -24.74
N GLY A 153 6.18 3.99 -24.68
CA GLY A 153 7.11 5.10 -24.89
C GLY A 153 7.48 5.87 -23.61
N ALA A 154 6.95 5.50 -22.45
CA ALA A 154 7.24 6.18 -21.18
C ALA A 154 8.58 5.78 -20.55
N GLY A 155 9.27 4.76 -21.06
CA GLY A 155 10.61 4.36 -20.62
C GLY A 155 10.63 3.06 -19.84
N ASP A 156 11.81 2.44 -19.76
CA ASP A 156 12.05 1.15 -19.12
C ASP A 156 12.40 1.26 -17.63
N GLU A 157 12.37 2.48 -17.07
CA GLU A 157 12.58 2.68 -15.64
C GLU A 157 11.44 2.04 -14.83
N PRO A 158 11.75 1.46 -13.64
CA PRO A 158 10.76 0.76 -12.85
C PRO A 158 9.67 1.72 -12.33
N LEU A 159 8.44 1.23 -12.29
CA LEU A 159 7.38 1.84 -11.51
C LEU A 159 7.73 1.69 -10.04
N PHE A 160 7.38 2.69 -9.23
CA PHE A 160 7.60 2.61 -7.80
C PHE A 160 6.60 3.46 -7.03
N MET A 161 6.45 3.06 -5.77
CA MET A 161 5.85 3.85 -4.70
C MET A 161 6.85 3.88 -3.53
N ASP A 162 7.26 5.07 -3.14
CA ASP A 162 7.94 5.34 -1.86
C ASP A 162 6.91 5.93 -0.90
N ALA A 163 6.84 5.44 0.33
CA ALA A 163 5.98 5.97 1.38
C ALA A 163 6.77 6.08 2.69
N THR A 164 6.80 7.28 3.28
CA THR A 164 7.38 7.52 4.60
C THR A 164 6.28 7.89 5.56
N PHE A 165 6.11 7.10 6.61
CA PHE A 165 5.08 7.31 7.62
C PHE A 165 5.69 7.82 8.92
N THR A 166 5.03 8.78 9.53
CA THR A 166 5.36 9.32 10.86
C THR A 166 4.10 9.43 11.70
N VAL A 167 4.28 9.48 13.03
CA VAL A 167 3.18 9.78 13.95
C VAL A 167 3.48 11.10 14.65
N GLU A 168 2.66 12.11 14.38
CA GLU A 168 2.80 13.46 14.90
C GLU A 168 1.53 13.85 15.65
N ASP A 169 1.66 14.26 16.91
CA ASP A 169 0.52 14.61 17.77
C ASP A 169 -0.58 13.54 17.82
N GLY A 170 -0.17 12.25 17.78
CA GLY A 170 -1.07 11.10 17.79
C GLY A 170 -1.79 10.83 16.46
N ARG A 171 -1.42 11.53 15.38
CA ARG A 171 -1.97 11.34 14.03
C ARG A 171 -0.93 10.71 13.12
N LEU A 172 -1.38 9.76 12.29
CA LEU A 172 -0.54 9.25 11.22
C LEU A 172 -0.41 10.32 10.12
N ARG A 173 0.81 10.48 9.62
CA ARG A 173 1.13 11.25 8.40
C ARG A 173 1.85 10.32 7.44
N ALA A 174 1.71 10.57 6.14
CA ALA A 174 2.52 9.88 5.15
C ALA A 174 2.99 10.84 4.07
N HIS A 175 4.28 10.80 3.73
CA HIS A 175 4.81 11.40 2.52
C HIS A 175 5.01 10.31 1.48
N THR A 176 4.32 10.39 0.36
CA THR A 176 4.44 9.42 -0.73
C THR A 176 5.04 10.05 -1.97
N ARG A 177 5.77 9.24 -2.74
CA ARG A 177 6.37 9.62 -4.02
C ARG A 177 6.29 8.47 -5.01
N GLY A 178 5.94 8.76 -6.26
CA GLY A 178 5.83 7.76 -7.33
C GLY A 178 4.42 7.73 -7.92
N LEU A 179 4.00 6.60 -8.47
CA LEU A 179 2.63 6.41 -8.96
C LEU A 179 1.98 5.26 -8.19
N HIS A 180 0.77 5.50 -7.70
CA HIS A 180 -0.05 4.53 -6.96
C HIS A 180 -1.50 5.01 -6.99
N TYR A 181 -2.43 4.09 -6.71
CA TYR A 181 -3.83 4.41 -6.48
C TYR A 181 -4.07 4.65 -5.00
N VAL A 182 -5.05 5.51 -4.72
CA VAL A 182 -5.67 5.65 -3.40
C VAL A 182 -7.07 5.08 -3.48
N LEU A 183 -7.42 4.17 -2.58
CA LEU A 183 -8.67 3.39 -2.62
C LEU A 183 -9.58 3.65 -1.41
N PRO A 184 -10.28 4.80 -1.33
CA PRO A 184 -11.27 5.02 -0.28
C PRO A 184 -12.49 4.09 -0.42
N SER A 185 -13.23 3.92 0.66
CA SER A 185 -14.41 3.07 0.69
C SER A 185 -15.59 3.70 -0.06
N LYS A 186 -16.42 2.86 -0.66
CA LYS A 186 -17.72 3.25 -1.26
C LYS A 186 -18.85 3.28 -0.22
N ASP A 187 -18.53 3.49 1.06
CA ASP A 187 -19.55 3.66 2.09
C ASP A 187 -20.51 4.80 1.69
N PRO A 188 -21.84 4.67 1.91
CA PRO A 188 -22.80 5.72 1.58
C PRO A 188 -22.53 7.08 2.26
N ALA A 189 -21.79 7.09 3.36
CA ALA A 189 -21.36 8.31 4.04
C ALA A 189 -20.04 8.88 3.50
N THR A 190 -19.37 8.21 2.56
CA THR A 190 -18.10 8.68 2.00
C THR A 190 -18.29 9.87 1.06
N THR A 191 -17.54 10.95 1.31
CA THR A 191 -17.50 12.15 0.47
C THR A 191 -16.07 12.55 0.14
N VAL A 192 -15.87 13.13 -1.05
CA VAL A 192 -14.58 13.63 -1.54
C VAL A 192 -14.71 15.09 -1.94
N ASP A 193 -13.91 15.94 -1.31
CA ASP A 193 -13.76 17.35 -1.65
C ASP A 193 -12.38 17.61 -2.24
N LEU A 194 -12.35 18.38 -3.33
CA LEU A 194 -11.14 18.68 -4.09
C LEU A 194 -10.94 20.17 -4.17
N THR A 195 -9.71 20.63 -3.98
CA THR A 195 -9.29 22.00 -4.29
C THR A 195 -8.28 21.97 -5.43
N LEU A 196 -8.57 22.74 -6.49
CA LEU A 196 -7.70 22.87 -7.66
C LEU A 196 -6.67 24.00 -7.49
N ALA A 197 -5.68 24.08 -8.38
CA ALA A 197 -4.61 25.08 -8.33
C ALA A 197 -5.10 26.54 -8.42
N ASP A 198 -6.25 26.78 -9.04
CA ASP A 198 -6.88 28.10 -9.11
C ASP A 198 -7.69 28.47 -7.84
N GLY A 199 -7.73 27.57 -6.85
CA GLY A 199 -8.48 27.72 -5.61
C GLY A 199 -9.96 27.34 -5.73
N SER A 200 -10.42 26.89 -6.89
CA SER A 200 -11.78 26.36 -7.05
C SER A 200 -11.96 25.08 -6.25
N ARG A 201 -13.19 24.86 -5.78
CA ARG A 201 -13.57 23.68 -4.99
C ARG A 201 -14.59 22.84 -5.73
N VAL A 202 -14.37 21.54 -5.71
CA VAL A 202 -15.19 20.54 -6.37
C VAL A 202 -15.56 19.50 -5.32
N SER A 203 -16.83 19.47 -4.92
CA SER A 203 -17.35 18.46 -3.99
C SER A 203 -17.98 17.32 -4.76
N ARG A 204 -17.72 16.09 -4.33
CA ARG A 204 -18.24 14.86 -4.93
C ARG A 204 -18.68 13.91 -3.82
N THR A 205 -19.80 13.23 -4.04
CA THR A 205 -20.24 12.11 -3.21
C THR A 205 -20.18 10.87 -4.08
N PHE A 206 -19.29 9.94 -3.72
CA PHE A 206 -19.10 8.70 -4.45
C PHE A 206 -19.62 7.56 -3.56
N THR A 207 -20.74 6.97 -3.97
CA THR A 207 -21.36 5.84 -3.25
C THR A 207 -21.47 4.64 -4.19
N MET A 208 -21.80 3.47 -3.65
CA MET A 208 -22.21 2.30 -4.45
C MET A 208 -23.37 2.58 -5.43
N ALA A 209 -24.15 3.64 -5.20
CA ALA A 209 -25.26 4.03 -6.07
C ALA A 209 -24.85 5.01 -7.20
N SER A 210 -23.63 5.56 -7.15
CA SER A 210 -23.14 6.47 -8.18
C SER A 210 -23.01 5.71 -9.52
N PRO A 211 -23.49 6.27 -10.65
CA PRO A 211 -23.38 5.58 -11.93
C PRO A 211 -21.92 5.32 -12.28
N THR A 212 -21.67 4.21 -12.97
CA THR A 212 -20.33 3.91 -13.48
C THR A 212 -19.86 5.05 -14.39
N GLY A 213 -18.64 5.51 -14.20
CA GLY A 213 -18.10 6.63 -14.96
C GLY A 213 -16.67 6.96 -14.59
N ARG A 214 -16.01 7.69 -15.49
CA ARG A 214 -14.68 8.25 -15.27
C ARG A 214 -14.76 9.76 -15.29
N GLU A 215 -14.16 10.38 -14.29
CA GLU A 215 -13.98 11.83 -14.24
C GLU A 215 -12.49 12.14 -14.22
N TYR A 216 -12.10 13.17 -14.97
CA TYR A 216 -10.73 13.64 -15.02
C TYR A 216 -10.69 15.09 -14.54
N LEU A 217 -9.79 15.37 -13.61
CA LEU A 217 -9.57 16.70 -13.05
C LEU A 217 -8.09 17.05 -13.17
N ASP A 218 -7.81 18.16 -13.81
CA ASP A 218 -6.45 18.67 -13.94
C ASP A 218 -6.10 19.54 -12.72
N ASP A 219 -4.81 19.60 -12.37
CA ASP A 219 -4.24 20.52 -11.38
C ASP A 219 -4.88 20.47 -9.98
N VAL A 220 -5.22 19.28 -9.49
CA VAL A 220 -5.67 19.07 -8.11
C VAL A 220 -4.52 19.36 -7.14
N ARG A 221 -4.79 20.05 -6.02
CA ARG A 221 -3.78 20.41 -5.01
C ARG A 221 -4.10 19.93 -3.61
N LEU A 222 -5.36 19.69 -3.31
CA LEU A 222 -5.81 19.13 -2.05
C LEU A 222 -6.98 18.18 -2.34
N VAL A 223 -6.93 17.01 -1.73
CA VAL A 223 -8.03 16.05 -1.65
C VAL A 223 -8.37 15.86 -0.19
N GLU A 224 -9.65 15.95 0.13
CA GLU A 224 -10.19 15.71 1.46
C GLU A 224 -11.25 14.61 1.31
N VAL A 225 -11.09 13.51 2.04
CA VAL A 225 -12.02 12.40 2.04
C VAL A 225 -12.55 12.26 3.45
N SER A 226 -13.87 12.40 3.61
CA SER A 226 -14.55 11.94 4.82
C SER A 226 -15.05 10.55 4.52
N ASP A 227 -14.34 9.52 4.98
CA ASP A 227 -14.64 8.13 4.67
C ASP A 227 -15.50 7.51 5.77
N GLY A 228 -16.66 6.96 5.40
CA GLY A 228 -17.60 6.36 6.35
C GLY A 228 -17.07 5.12 7.08
N ARG A 229 -16.02 4.48 6.53
CA ARG A 229 -15.39 3.27 7.09
C ARG A 229 -14.04 3.59 7.73
N TYR A 230 -13.20 4.38 7.07
CA TYR A 230 -11.81 4.61 7.48
C TYR A 230 -11.62 5.84 8.37
N GLY A 231 -12.60 6.74 8.44
CA GLY A 231 -12.45 8.06 9.03
C GLY A 231 -11.88 9.08 8.05
N ASP A 232 -11.66 10.31 8.51
CA ASP A 232 -11.22 11.38 7.61
C ASP A 232 -9.74 11.22 7.23
N LEU A 233 -9.44 11.34 5.94
CA LEU A 233 -8.09 11.49 5.42
C LEU A 233 -8.02 12.67 4.45
N SER A 234 -6.86 13.32 4.36
CA SER A 234 -6.63 14.36 3.37
C SER A 234 -5.19 14.36 2.91
N TRP A 235 -4.94 14.84 1.69
CA TRP A 235 -3.58 15.01 1.22
C TRP A 235 -3.44 16.16 0.24
N THR A 236 -2.28 16.80 0.29
CA THR A 236 -1.83 17.69 -0.78
C THR A 236 -1.09 16.91 -1.84
N THR A 237 -1.16 17.37 -3.09
CA THR A 237 -0.55 16.67 -4.24
C THR A 237 -0.05 17.63 -5.31
N ASP A 238 0.98 17.22 -6.04
CA ASP A 238 1.49 17.91 -7.23
C ASP A 238 0.98 17.29 -8.55
N ILE A 239 -0.05 16.44 -8.49
CA ILE A 239 -0.57 15.74 -9.67
C ILE A 239 -1.05 16.72 -10.75
N GLU A 240 -0.70 16.43 -12.00
CA GLU A 240 -1.11 17.22 -13.17
C GLU A 240 -2.49 16.80 -13.68
N ARG A 241 -2.83 15.52 -13.58
CA ARG A 241 -4.16 14.99 -13.92
C ARG A 241 -4.54 13.80 -13.04
N LEU A 242 -5.65 13.96 -12.34
CA LEU A 242 -6.26 12.94 -11.49
C LEU A 242 -7.44 12.29 -12.23
N GLN A 243 -7.57 10.96 -12.14
CA GLN A 243 -8.77 10.24 -12.54
C GLN A 243 -9.53 9.73 -11.31
N PHE A 244 -10.86 9.80 -11.38
CA PHE A 244 -11.75 9.01 -10.55
C PHE A 244 -12.39 7.92 -11.41
N ASP A 245 -12.19 6.64 -11.07
CA ASP A 245 -12.95 5.53 -11.68
C ASP A 245 -14.00 5.04 -10.69
N LEU A 246 -15.26 5.28 -11.08
CA LEU A 246 -16.43 4.79 -10.37
C LEU A 246 -16.99 3.61 -11.13
N ASN A 247 -17.04 2.47 -10.46
CA ASN A 247 -17.60 1.25 -11.03
C ASN A 247 -18.64 0.65 -10.07
N THR A 248 -19.85 0.39 -10.57
CA THR A 248 -21.00 -0.12 -9.80
C THR A 248 -20.98 -1.63 -9.59
N ASN A 249 -19.87 -2.31 -9.90
CA ASN A 249 -19.75 -3.75 -9.72
C ASN A 249 -19.87 -4.11 -8.22
N PRO A 250 -20.75 -5.06 -7.83
CA PRO A 250 -20.95 -5.47 -6.45
C PRO A 250 -19.73 -6.11 -5.78
N LEU A 251 -18.69 -6.47 -6.56
CA LEU A 251 -17.41 -6.96 -6.04
C LEU A 251 -16.45 -5.82 -5.65
N LEU A 252 -16.85 -4.57 -5.85
CA LEU A 252 -16.03 -3.39 -5.54
C LEU A 252 -16.68 -2.61 -4.41
N ASP A 253 -16.07 -2.59 -3.23
CA ASP A 253 -16.52 -1.76 -2.10
C ASP A 253 -15.57 -0.59 -1.81
N VAL A 254 -14.56 -0.39 -2.67
CA VAL A 254 -13.71 0.81 -2.78
C VAL A 254 -13.79 1.40 -4.19
N PHE A 255 -13.45 2.69 -4.34
CA PHE A 255 -13.31 3.37 -5.64
C PHE A 255 -11.88 3.84 -5.85
N GLU A 256 -11.50 4.02 -7.12
CA GLU A 256 -10.14 4.38 -7.47
C GLU A 256 -9.98 5.89 -7.59
N ILE A 257 -8.99 6.41 -6.86
CA ILE A 257 -8.37 7.70 -7.14
C ILE A 257 -7.03 7.38 -7.79
N ASP A 258 -6.99 7.62 -9.09
CA ASP A 258 -6.04 7.05 -10.01
C ASP A 258 -5.03 8.12 -10.48
N ALA A 259 -3.74 7.77 -10.35
CA ALA A 259 -2.61 8.60 -10.74
C ALA A 259 -1.97 8.20 -12.08
N ASP A 260 -2.37 7.10 -12.72
CA ASP A 260 -1.75 6.63 -13.95
C ASP A 260 -2.00 7.58 -15.13
N HIS A 261 -3.11 8.33 -15.10
CA HIS A 261 -3.49 9.26 -16.16
C HIS A 261 -2.62 10.52 -16.16
N THR A 262 -1.96 10.84 -15.05
CA THR A 262 -0.92 11.87 -15.06
C THR A 262 0.29 11.43 -15.90
N LEU A 263 0.58 10.12 -15.96
CA LEU A 263 1.59 9.58 -16.86
C LEU A 263 1.05 9.48 -18.29
N LYS A 264 -0.11 8.83 -18.48
CA LYS A 264 -0.67 8.53 -19.81
C LYS A 264 -0.97 9.80 -20.61
N ASP A 265 -1.48 10.85 -19.95
CA ASP A 265 -1.95 12.06 -20.63
C ASP A 265 -0.99 13.25 -20.50
N ARG A 266 -0.18 13.31 -19.44
CA ARG A 266 0.73 14.45 -19.17
C ARG A 266 2.22 14.09 -19.13
N GLY A 267 2.56 12.81 -19.06
CA GLY A 267 3.94 12.35 -18.95
C GLY A 267 4.58 12.56 -17.58
N GLN A 268 3.80 12.92 -16.54
CA GLN A 268 4.29 13.04 -15.18
C GLN A 268 4.53 11.64 -14.59
N ARG A 269 5.80 11.27 -14.47
CA ARG A 269 6.22 9.95 -13.95
C ARG A 269 6.19 9.84 -12.43
N VAL A 270 6.22 10.97 -11.74
CA VAL A 270 6.34 11.00 -10.28
C VAL A 270 5.34 12.01 -9.74
N VAL A 271 4.45 11.54 -8.88
CA VAL A 271 3.54 12.35 -8.07
C VAL A 271 4.03 12.33 -6.64
N THR A 272 3.93 13.46 -5.96
CA THR A 272 4.23 13.62 -4.55
C THR A 272 2.94 13.89 -3.80
N ASN A 273 2.69 13.18 -2.70
CA ASN A 273 1.55 13.44 -1.85
C ASN A 273 1.93 13.51 -0.37
N ASP A 274 1.32 14.42 0.37
CA ASP A 274 1.47 14.55 1.83
C ASP A 274 0.13 14.27 2.50
N PHE A 275 -0.03 13.06 3.02
CA PHE A 275 -1.24 12.57 3.67
C PHE A 275 -1.31 12.92 5.16
N THR A 276 -2.54 13.13 5.59
CA THR A 276 -2.97 13.27 6.97
C THR A 276 -4.11 12.33 7.22
N PHE A 277 -4.00 11.51 8.27
CA PHE A 277 -5.08 10.64 8.70
C PHE A 277 -5.60 11.16 10.04
N ALA A 278 -6.88 11.49 10.09
CA ALA A 278 -7.54 11.88 11.32
C ALA A 278 -8.11 10.63 12.00
N PRO A 279 -7.81 10.40 13.29
CA PRO A 279 -8.49 9.36 14.04
C PRO A 279 -9.94 9.82 14.27
N ALA A 280 -10.88 9.21 13.55
CA ALA A 280 -12.31 9.44 13.73
C ALA A 280 -13.03 8.09 13.69
N CYS A 281 -12.91 7.29 14.75
CA CYS A 281 -13.81 6.17 14.92
C CYS A 281 -15.13 6.72 15.48
N GLY A 282 -16.17 6.75 14.65
CA GLY A 282 -17.55 7.10 15.03
C GLY A 282 -18.28 5.97 15.73
#